data_AF-A0A0M2UTL0-F1
#
_entry.id   AF-A0A0M2UTL0-F1
#
_cell.length_a   1.000
_cell.length_b   1.000
_cell.length_c   1.000
_cell.angle_alpha   90.00
_cell.angle_beta   90.00
_cell.angle_gamma   90.00
#
_symmetry.space_group_name_H-M   'P 1'
#
loop_
_entity.id
_entity.type
_entity.pdbx_description
1 polymer ?
#
loop_
_entity_poly.entity_id
_entity_poly.type
_entity_poly.pdbx_seq_one_letter_code
_entity_poly.pdbx_strand_id
1 'polypeptide(L)' 'MKYLYTAEDCPKCETLKKKYRAEGIRFVERNADRIKQPEDEIDQEALVQASMQNMELPVEVNA' A
#
# COMPACT_ATOMS: atom_id res chain seq x y z
N MET A 1 -2.00 5.01 -11.73
CA MET A 1 -0.89 4.20 -11.22
C MET A 1 -1.26 3.71 -9.83
N LYS A 2 -1.18 2.40 -9.53
CA LYS A 2 -1.51 1.88 -8.20
C LYS A 2 -0.30 1.96 -7.27
N TYR A 3 -0.48 2.46 -6.06
CA TYR A 3 0.51 2.45 -4.98
C TYR A 3 0.11 1.44 -3.93
N LEU A 4 1.08 0.64 -3.50
CA LEU A 4 0.88 -0.43 -2.54
C LEU A 4 1.80 -0.20 -1.35
N TYR A 5 1.23 0.10 -0.20
CA TYR A 5 1.98 0.26 1.04
C TYR A 5 2.08 -1.08 1.76
N THR A 6 3.32 -1.47 2.05
CA THR A 6 3.67 -2.77 2.63
C THR A 6 4.68 -2.58 3.76
N ALA A 7 4.83 -3.57 4.61
CA ALA A 7 5.87 -3.64 5.64
C ALA A 7 6.67 -4.93 5.49
N GLU A 8 7.86 -4.96 6.10
CA GLU A 8 8.60 -6.21 6.29
C GLU A 8 7.72 -7.20 7.08
N ASP A 9 7.83 -8.49 6.73
CA ASP A 9 7.03 -9.57 7.33
C ASP A 9 5.50 -9.39 7.24
N CYS A 10 4.99 -8.98 6.07
CA CYS A 10 3.56 -8.92 5.78
C CYS A 10 3.13 -10.00 4.76
N PRO A 11 2.66 -11.19 5.21
CA PRO A 11 2.23 -12.28 4.30
C PRO A 11 1.08 -11.89 3.36
N LYS A 12 0.14 -11.04 3.84
CA LYS A 12 -0.97 -10.51 3.02
C LYS A 12 -0.43 -9.64 1.87
N CYS A 13 0.58 -8.82 2.15
CA CYS A 13 1.23 -7.96 1.17
C CYS A 13 1.91 -8.79 0.07
N GLU A 14 2.68 -9.82 0.46
CA GLU A 14 3.32 -10.72 -0.52
C GLU A 14 2.30 -11.46 -1.40
N THR A 15 1.21 -11.92 -0.80
CA THR A 15 0.12 -12.59 -1.52
C THR A 15 -0.51 -11.66 -2.55
N LEU A 16 -0.79 -10.42 -2.17
CA LEU A 16 -1.38 -9.42 -3.07
C LEU A 16 -0.40 -9.01 -4.19
N LYS A 17 0.88 -8.82 -3.87
CA LYS A 17 1.94 -8.54 -4.87
C LYS A 17 2.02 -9.65 -5.92
N LYS A 18 1.99 -10.92 -5.49
CA LYS A 18 1.97 -12.07 -6.41
C LYS A 18 0.73 -12.06 -7.31
N LYS A 19 -0.44 -11.79 -6.74
CA LYS A 19 -1.70 -11.66 -7.50
C LYS A 19 -1.59 -10.58 -8.59
N TYR A 20 -1.13 -9.39 -8.23
CA TYR A 20 -0.97 -8.29 -9.20
C TYR A 20 0.02 -8.61 -10.31
N ARG A 21 1.14 -9.25 -9.98
CA ARG A 21 2.10 -9.71 -10.99
C ARG A 21 1.48 -10.74 -11.94
N ALA A 22 0.69 -11.67 -11.41
CA ALA A 22 -0.01 -12.69 -12.21
C ALA A 22 -1.10 -12.07 -13.12
N GLU A 23 -1.78 -11.04 -12.65
CA GLU A 23 -2.83 -10.31 -13.39
C GLU A 23 -2.27 -9.21 -14.31
N GLY A 24 -0.95 -9.00 -14.34
CA GLY A 24 -0.31 -7.95 -15.13
C GLY A 24 -0.58 -6.52 -14.64
N ILE A 25 -1.05 -6.37 -13.39
CA ILE A 25 -1.33 -5.08 -12.78
C ILE A 25 -0.02 -4.41 -12.37
N ARG A 26 0.22 -3.20 -12.88
CA ARG A 26 1.38 -2.39 -12.51
C ARG A 26 1.11 -1.65 -11.19
N PHE A 27 2.04 -1.79 -10.25
CA PHE A 27 1.99 -1.10 -8.97
C PHE A 27 3.39 -0.60 -8.56
N VAL A 28 3.40 0.42 -7.72
CA VAL A 28 4.59 0.93 -7.03
C VAL A 28 4.51 0.52 -5.58
N GLU A 29 5.51 -0.18 -5.08
CA GLU A 29 5.60 -0.55 -3.67
C GLU A 29 6.22 0.60 -2.86
N ARG A 30 5.60 0.92 -1.71
CA ARG A 30 6.09 1.92 -0.74
C ARG A 30 6.10 1.31 0.66
N ASN A 31 7.03 1.77 1.50
CA ASN A 31 7.06 1.37 2.89
C ASN A 31 5.89 2.00 3.66
N ALA A 32 5.13 1.19 4.40
CA ALA A 32 4.01 1.60 5.24
C ALA A 32 4.38 2.61 6.33
N ASP A 33 5.64 2.68 6.76
CA ASP A 33 6.11 3.71 7.70
C ASP A 33 5.93 5.13 7.17
N ARG A 34 5.91 5.32 5.84
CA ARG A 34 5.59 6.62 5.22
C ARG A 34 4.18 7.10 5.54
N ILE A 35 3.25 6.20 5.84
CA ILE A 35 1.88 6.56 6.24
C ILE A 35 1.88 7.33 7.56
N LYS A 36 2.83 7.03 8.46
CA LYS A 36 2.95 7.70 9.77
C LYS A 36 3.46 9.14 9.63
N GLN A 37 4.20 9.42 8.57
CA GLN A 37 4.75 10.74 8.25
C GLN A 37 4.61 11.01 6.75
N PRO A 38 3.39 11.37 6.28
CA PRO A 38 3.14 11.55 4.86
C PRO A 38 4.04 12.62 4.24
N GLU A 39 4.74 12.27 3.16
CA GLU A 39 5.63 13.20 2.45
C GLU A 39 4.96 13.80 1.21
N ASP A 40 3.97 13.12 0.64
CA ASP A 40 3.23 13.55 -0.54
C ASP A 40 1.72 13.27 -0.44
N GLU A 41 0.96 13.73 -1.43
CA GLU A 41 -0.50 13.56 -1.48
C GLU A 41 -0.93 12.09 -1.52
N ILE A 42 -0.10 11.20 -2.10
CA ILE A 42 -0.37 9.76 -2.15
C ILE A 42 -0.18 9.13 -0.76
N ASP A 43 0.83 9.54 0.00
CA ASP A 43 1.02 9.12 1.39
C ASP A 43 -0.13 9.64 2.28
N GLN A 44 -0.65 10.84 2.01
CA GLN A 44 -1.82 11.40 2.72
C GLN A 44 -3.09 10.59 2.44
N GLU A 45 -3.35 10.24 1.18
CA GLU A 45 -4.49 9.38 0.84
C GLU A 45 -4.34 7.99 1.46
N ALA A 46 -3.12 7.45 1.47
CA ALA A 46 -2.81 6.19 2.13
C ALA A 46 -3.12 6.24 3.63
N LEU A 47 -2.84 7.36 4.31
CA LEU A 47 -3.19 7.55 5.72
C LEU A 47 -4.69 7.54 5.96
N VAL A 48 -5.47 8.21 5.10
CA VAL A 48 -6.94 8.19 5.18
C VAL A 48 -7.47 6.77 5.01
N GLN A 49 -7.02 6.07 3.95
CA GLN A 49 -7.45 4.69 3.69
C GLN A 49 -7.01 3.71 4.78
N ALA A 50 -5.77 3.82 5.26
CA ALA A 50 -5.26 3.00 6.36
C ALA A 50 -6.09 3.23 7.62
N SER A 51 -6.43 4.48 7.95
CA SER A 51 -7.25 4.79 9.13
C SER A 51 -8.64 4.14 9.06
N MET A 52 -9.25 4.07 7.87
CA MET A 52 -10.51 3.37 7.65
C MET A 52 -10.38 1.85 7.81
N GLN A 53 -9.19 1.30 7.61
CA GLN A 53 -8.87 -0.13 7.69
C GLN A 53 -8.19 -0.50 9.02
N ASN A 54 -8.31 0.30 10.08
CA ASN A 54 -7.64 0.09 11.38
C ASN A 54 -6.11 -0.03 11.27
N MET A 55 -5.52 0.65 10.28
CA MET A 55 -4.10 0.57 9.93
C MET A 55 -3.61 -0.85 9.57
N GLU A 56 -4.50 -1.71 9.06
CA GLU A 56 -4.09 -2.99 8.49
C GLU A 56 -3.39 -2.83 7.14
N LEU A 57 -2.43 -3.72 6.89
CA LEU A 57 -1.72 -3.83 5.63
C LEU A 57 -2.21 -5.04 4.82
N PRO A 58 -2.11 -4.99 3.48
CA PRO A 58 -1.60 -3.87 2.67
C PRO A 58 -2.62 -2.75 2.46
N VAL A 59 -2.14 -1.53 2.22
CA VAL A 59 -2.99 -0.38 1.83
C VAL A 59 -2.78 -0.06 0.35
N GLU A 60 -3.88 0.11 -0.38
CA GLU A 60 -3.88 0.36 -1.83
C GLU A 60 -4.38 1.77 -2.13
N VAL A 61 -3.60 2.55 -2.90
CA VAL A 61 -4.01 3.88 -3.36
C VAL A 61 -3.99 3.92 -4.88
N ASN A 62 -5.04 4.50 -5.49
CA ASN A 62 -5.13 4.65 -6.93
C ASN A 62 -4.92 6.13 -7.29
N ALA A 63 -3.80 6.44 -7.93
CA ALA A 63 -3.51 7.76 -8.49
C ALA A 63 -3.74 7.81 -10.01
#